data_AF-D8FWM6-F1
#
_entry.id   AF-D8FWM6-F1
#
_cell.length_a   1.000
_cell.length_b   1.000
_cell.length_c   1.000
_cell.angle_alpha   90.00
_cell.angle_beta   90.00
_cell.angle_gamma   90.00
#
_symmetry.space_group_name_H-M   'P 1'
#
loop_
_entity.id
_entity.type
_entity.pdbx_description
1 polymer ?
#
loop_
_entity_poly.entity_id
_entity_poly.type
_entity_poly.pdbx_seq_one_letter_code
_entity_poly.pdbx_strand_id
1 'polypeptide(L)'
;MSLNIELLEESFNRIKPNAPEFATSFYDNLFADYPHVKPLFANANMAEQKKKLIASLVLVIQNLRKPDALTGALKGMGARHVQYGTLPEHYPLVGASILKTFESYLGPDWTPEVKQAWVDAYGAIANLMLEGADYPEAVLKLPN
;
A
#
# COMPACT_ATOMS: atom_id res chain seq x y z
N MET A 1 6.58 3.40 -17.47
CA MET A 1 5.37 2.71 -17.97
C MET A 1 4.17 3.44 -17.37
N SER A 2 3.12 3.73 -18.15
CA SER A 2 1.88 4.31 -17.62
C SER A 2 1.08 3.24 -16.87
N LEU A 3 0.48 3.59 -15.72
CA LEU A 3 -0.36 2.66 -14.96
C LEU A 3 -1.60 2.24 -15.77
N ASN A 4 -2.02 0.98 -15.64
CA ASN A 4 -3.29 0.52 -16.20
C ASN A 4 -4.44 0.89 -15.26
N ILE A 5 -4.93 2.12 -15.41
CA ILE A 5 -5.94 2.72 -14.53
C ILE A 5 -7.25 1.93 -14.53
N GLU A 6 -7.68 1.42 -15.69
CA GLU A 6 -8.94 0.69 -15.83
C GLU A 6 -8.92 -0.62 -15.02
N LEU A 7 -7.85 -1.42 -15.14
CA LEU A 7 -7.72 -2.65 -14.36
C LEU A 7 -7.67 -2.37 -12.86
N LEU A 8 -6.99 -1.30 -12.43
CA LEU A 8 -6.93 -0.90 -11.03
C LEU A 8 -8.31 -0.49 -10.50
N GLU A 9 -9.05 0.32 -11.24
CA GLU A 9 -10.40 0.76 -10.88
C GLU A 9 -11.38 -0.42 -10.81
N GLU A 10 -11.38 -1.29 -11.84
CA GLU A 10 -12.28 -2.44 -11.93
C GLU A 10 -12.02 -3.49 -10.85
N SER A 11 -10.75 -3.90 -10.70
CA SER A 11 -10.38 -4.90 -9.68
C SER A 11 -10.59 -4.37 -8.26
N PHE A 12 -10.31 -3.08 -8.00
CA PHE A 12 -10.64 -2.48 -6.70
C PHE A 12 -12.15 -2.44 -6.45
N ASN A 13 -12.97 -2.16 -7.47
CA ASN A 13 -14.43 -2.15 -7.32
C ASN A 13 -14.99 -3.52 -6.90
N ARG A 14 -14.36 -4.63 -7.31
CA ARG A 14 -14.76 -5.98 -6.90
C ARG A 14 -14.50 -6.27 -5.43
N ILE A 15 -13.47 -5.67 -4.84
CA ILE A 15 -13.17 -5.85 -3.41
C ILE A 15 -13.98 -4.92 -2.49
N LYS A 16 -14.52 -3.80 -3.01
CA LYS A 16 -15.21 -2.77 -2.21
C LYS A 16 -16.31 -3.31 -1.28
N PRO A 17 -17.18 -4.27 -1.68
CA PRO A 17 -18.20 -4.82 -0.80
C PRO A 17 -17.64 -5.48 0.47
N ASN A 18 -16.40 -5.99 0.41
CA ASN A 18 -15.72 -6.70 1.49
C ASN A 18 -14.52 -5.90 2.02
N ALA A 19 -14.52 -4.56 1.88
CA ALA A 19 -13.37 -3.73 2.25
C ALA A 19 -12.96 -3.86 3.74
N PRO A 20 -13.88 -3.96 4.72
CA PRO A 20 -13.51 -4.19 6.12
C PRO A 20 -12.77 -5.51 6.35
N GLU A 21 -13.24 -6.58 5.71
CA GLU A 21 -12.66 -7.92 5.77
C GLU A 21 -11.31 -7.92 5.05
N PHE A 22 -11.22 -7.31 3.86
CA PHE A 22 -9.98 -7.15 3.11
C PHE A 22 -8.89 -6.49 3.97
N ALA A 23 -9.21 -5.39 4.65
CA ALA A 23 -8.25 -4.72 5.53
C ALA A 23 -7.82 -5.62 6.70
N THR A 24 -8.73 -6.44 7.23
CA THR A 24 -8.39 -7.43 8.26
C THR A 24 -7.42 -8.47 7.73
N SER A 25 -7.74 -9.11 6.59
CA SER A 25 -6.88 -10.11 5.96
C SER A 25 -5.51 -9.53 5.56
N PHE A 26 -5.44 -8.26 5.15
CA PHE A 26 -4.17 -7.58 4.92
C PHE A 26 -3.29 -7.55 6.18
N TYR A 27 -3.81 -7.08 7.31
CA TYR A 27 -3.00 -7.03 8.53
C TYR A 27 -2.67 -8.42 9.05
N ASP A 28 -3.58 -9.39 8.92
CA ASP A 28 -3.31 -10.78 9.28
C ASP A 28 -2.16 -11.36 8.45
N ASN A 29 -2.18 -11.14 7.13
CA ASN A 29 -1.09 -11.53 6.21
C ASN A 29 0.23 -10.84 6.57
N LEU A 30 0.22 -9.51 6.73
CA LEU A 30 1.41 -8.72 7.10
C LEU A 30 2.05 -9.22 8.39
N PHE A 31 1.23 -9.49 9.40
CA PHE A 31 1.70 -9.87 10.73
C PHE A 31 2.04 -11.35 10.88
N ALA A 32 1.50 -12.21 10.02
CA ALA A 32 1.88 -13.61 9.91
C ALA A 32 3.22 -13.75 9.18
N ASP A 33 3.37 -13.09 8.02
CA ASP A 33 4.57 -13.21 7.18
C ASP A 33 5.74 -12.38 7.74
N TYR A 34 5.46 -11.23 8.36
CA TYR A 34 6.47 -10.26 8.82
C TYR A 34 6.21 -9.83 10.28
N PRO A 35 6.31 -10.74 11.27
CA PRO A 35 5.98 -10.42 12.66
C PRO A 35 6.84 -9.30 13.26
N HIS A 36 8.03 -9.04 12.73
CA HIS A 36 8.92 -7.97 13.16
C HIS A 36 8.39 -6.56 12.87
N VAL A 37 7.39 -6.40 11.99
CA VAL A 37 6.75 -5.09 11.75
C VAL A 37 5.63 -4.76 12.75
N LYS A 38 5.14 -5.74 13.52
CA LYS A 38 4.08 -5.54 14.53
C LYS A 38 4.37 -4.39 15.51
N PRO A 39 5.62 -4.20 16.01
CA PRO A 39 5.93 -3.10 16.92
C PRO A 39 5.63 -1.71 16.36
N LEU A 40 5.69 -1.50 15.04
CA LEU A 40 5.30 -0.23 14.40
C LEU A 40 3.83 0.13 14.65
N PHE A 41 3.00 -0.86 14.95
CA PHE A 41 1.57 -0.72 15.20
C PHE A 41 1.20 -0.86 16.67
N ALA A 42 2.17 -0.97 17.59
CA ALA A 42 1.91 -1.24 19.01
C ALA A 42 1.02 -0.18 19.68
N ASN A 43 1.11 1.07 19.22
CA ASN A 43 0.31 2.21 19.73
C ASN A 43 -0.88 2.56 18.82
N ALA A 44 -1.14 1.77 17.78
CA ALA A 44 -2.22 2.03 16.85
C ALA A 44 -3.54 1.40 17.34
N ASN A 45 -4.64 2.14 17.20
CA ASN A 45 -5.97 1.54 17.24
C ASN A 45 -6.18 0.76 15.93
N MET A 46 -6.12 -0.57 15.99
CA MET A 46 -6.20 -1.42 14.81
C MET A 46 -7.52 -1.33 14.05
N ALA A 47 -8.64 -1.01 14.72
CA ALA A 47 -9.92 -0.80 14.05
C ALA A 47 -9.88 0.46 13.17
N GLU A 48 -9.32 1.56 13.69
CA GLU A 48 -9.13 2.79 12.93
C GLU A 48 -8.04 2.64 11.85
N GLN A 49 -7.00 1.87 12.15
CA GLN A 49 -5.91 1.61 11.21
C GLN A 49 -6.38 0.84 9.97
N LYS A 50 -7.28 -0.14 10.13
CA LYS A 50 -7.95 -0.84 9.02
C LYS A 50 -8.76 0.11 8.14
N LYS A 51 -9.53 1.02 8.76
CA LYS A 51 -10.29 2.06 8.01
C LYS A 51 -9.36 2.99 7.24
N LYS A 52 -8.25 3.43 7.85
CA LYS A 52 -7.24 4.30 7.21
C LYS A 52 -6.60 3.65 5.99
N LEU A 53 -6.34 2.34 6.03
CA LEU A 53 -5.83 1.60 4.88
C LEU A 53 -6.80 1.68 3.71
N ILE A 54 -8.07 1.33 3.92
CA ILE A 54 -9.09 1.39 2.87
C ILE A 54 -9.26 2.81 2.34
N ALA A 55 -9.33 3.80 3.22
CA ALA A 55 -9.41 5.21 2.81
C ALA A 55 -8.22 5.64 1.95
N SER A 56 -7.02 5.15 2.25
CA SER A 56 -5.81 5.44 1.46
C SER A 56 -5.87 4.79 0.07
N LEU A 57 -6.32 3.54 -0.03
CA LEU A 57 -6.53 2.87 -1.32
C LEU A 57 -7.61 3.58 -2.15
N VAL A 58 -8.72 3.97 -1.54
CA VAL A 58 -9.78 4.75 -2.21
C VAL A 58 -9.22 6.08 -2.73
N LEU A 59 -8.44 6.79 -1.92
CA LEU A 59 -7.82 8.05 -2.34
C LEU A 59 -6.90 7.86 -3.55
N VAL A 60 -6.08 6.81 -3.55
CA VAL A 60 -5.22 6.48 -4.69
C VAL A 60 -6.06 6.23 -5.93
N ILE A 61 -7.01 5.31 -5.88
CA ILE A 61 -7.85 4.92 -7.02
C ILE A 61 -8.61 6.13 -7.59
N GLN A 62 -9.20 6.96 -6.73
CA GLN A 62 -9.95 8.16 -7.16
C GLN A 62 -9.08 9.25 -7.80
N ASN A 63 -7.76 9.21 -7.58
CA ASN A 63 -6.82 10.22 -8.08
C ASN A 63 -5.81 9.66 -9.09
N LEU A 64 -5.93 8.41 -9.55
CA LEU A 64 -5.07 7.83 -10.58
C LEU A 64 -5.03 8.67 -11.87
N ARG A 65 -6.14 9.37 -12.19
CA ARG A 65 -6.28 10.26 -13.35
C ARG A 65 -5.85 11.72 -13.06
N LYS A 66 -5.34 12.01 -11.86
CA LYS A 66 -4.92 13.34 -11.38
C LYS A 66 -3.49 13.27 -10.83
N PRO A 67 -2.47 13.08 -11.70
CA PRO A 67 -1.12 12.72 -11.28
C PRO A 67 -0.48 13.74 -10.33
N ASP A 68 -0.66 15.04 -10.55
CA ASP A 68 -0.05 16.09 -9.71
C ASP A 68 -0.62 16.07 -8.28
N ALA A 69 -1.95 15.97 -8.16
CA ALA A 69 -2.63 15.91 -6.87
C ALA A 69 -2.27 14.63 -6.11
N LEU A 70 -2.22 13.49 -6.81
CA LEU A 70 -1.84 12.21 -6.21
C LEU A 70 -0.39 12.22 -5.73
N THR A 71 0.52 12.82 -6.52
CA THR A 71 1.93 12.97 -6.18
C THR A 71 2.12 13.74 -4.87
N GLY A 72 1.49 14.92 -4.74
CA GLY A 72 1.57 15.71 -3.52
C GLY A 72 1.01 14.97 -2.30
N ALA A 73 -0.12 14.27 -2.46
CA ALA A 73 -0.75 13.50 -1.39
C ALA A 73 0.13 12.33 -0.92
N LEU A 74 0.75 11.60 -1.85
CA LEU A 74 1.63 10.46 -1.55
C LEU A 74 2.93 10.90 -0.89
N LYS A 75 3.56 11.99 -1.37
CA LYS A 75 4.75 12.55 -0.72
C LYS A 75 4.47 12.96 0.73
N GLY A 76 3.36 13.68 0.97
CA GLY A 76 2.93 14.03 2.32
C GLY A 76 2.52 12.83 3.18
N MET A 77 2.10 11.71 2.56
CA MET A 77 1.88 10.45 3.27
C MET A 77 3.21 9.82 3.70
N GLY A 78 4.21 9.82 2.84
CA GLY A 78 5.57 9.37 3.11
C GLY A 78 6.20 10.10 4.30
N ALA A 79 6.17 11.43 4.30
CA ALA A 79 6.66 12.27 5.41
C ALA A 79 6.06 11.88 6.78
N ARG A 80 4.77 11.55 6.81
CA ARG A 80 4.09 11.10 8.03
C ARG A 80 4.50 9.68 8.44
N HIS A 81 4.77 8.80 7.48
CA HIS A 81 5.20 7.42 7.77
C HIS A 81 6.56 7.36 8.48
N VAL A 82 7.45 8.32 8.19
CA VAL A 82 8.71 8.47 8.94
C VAL A 82 8.46 8.71 10.43
N GLN A 83 7.47 9.53 10.76
CA GLN A 83 7.10 9.81 12.17
C GLN A 83 6.56 8.58 12.89
N TYR A 84 6.11 7.56 12.15
CA TYR A 84 5.67 6.27 12.70
C TYR A 84 6.80 5.25 12.82
N GLY A 85 8.04 5.63 12.48
CA GLY A 85 9.19 4.72 12.46
C GLY A 85 9.23 3.80 11.25
N THR A 86 8.49 4.12 10.18
CA THR A 86 8.59 3.36 8.93
C THR A 86 9.98 3.59 8.32
N LEU A 87 10.58 2.53 7.76
CA LEU A 87 11.86 2.53 7.07
C LEU A 87 11.64 2.07 5.62
N PRO A 88 12.58 2.35 4.70
CA PRO A 88 12.47 1.91 3.31
C PRO A 88 12.24 0.39 3.15
N GLU A 89 12.89 -0.42 3.98
CA GLU A 89 12.77 -1.89 3.99
C GLU A 89 11.35 -2.40 4.31
N HIS A 90 10.51 -1.60 4.96
CA HIS A 90 9.13 -1.99 5.27
C HIS A 90 8.20 -1.92 4.06
N TYR A 91 8.50 -1.10 3.05
CA TYR A 91 7.62 -0.92 1.88
C TYR A 91 7.47 -2.23 1.08
N PRO A 92 8.54 -2.95 0.69
CA PRO A 92 8.38 -4.24 0.01
C PRO A 92 7.50 -5.24 0.77
N LEU A 93 7.57 -5.26 2.11
CA LEU A 93 6.77 -6.16 2.95
C LEU A 93 5.28 -5.82 2.85
N VAL A 94 4.94 -4.53 2.97
CA VAL A 94 3.57 -4.05 2.80
C VAL A 94 3.05 -4.33 1.39
N GLY A 95 3.87 -4.13 0.36
CA GLY A 95 3.50 -4.42 -1.03
C GLY A 95 3.17 -5.89 -1.24
N ALA A 96 4.03 -6.79 -0.76
CA ALA A 96 3.79 -8.23 -0.83
C ALA A 96 2.49 -8.63 -0.12
N SER A 97 2.24 -8.10 1.07
CA SER A 97 1.00 -8.40 1.82
C SER A 97 -0.25 -7.83 1.14
N ILE A 98 -0.20 -6.63 0.54
CA ILE A 98 -1.33 -6.08 -0.24
C ILE A 98 -1.64 -6.96 -1.43
N LEU A 99 -0.63 -7.34 -2.22
CA LEU A 99 -0.80 -8.16 -3.42
C LEU A 99 -1.35 -9.55 -3.08
N LYS A 100 -0.83 -10.18 -2.01
CA LYS A 100 -1.33 -11.47 -1.49
C LYS A 100 -2.81 -11.38 -1.08
N THR A 101 -3.23 -10.27 -0.48
CA THR A 101 -4.64 -10.07 -0.12
C THR A 101 -5.52 -9.80 -1.34
N PHE A 102 -5.03 -9.06 -2.35
CA PHE A 102 -5.79 -8.94 -3.61
C PHE A 102 -5.98 -10.27 -4.31
N GLU A 103 -4.93 -11.09 -4.37
CA GLU A 103 -4.99 -12.45 -4.95
C GLU A 103 -6.07 -13.30 -4.29
N SER A 104 -6.17 -13.30 -2.96
CA SER A 104 -7.16 -14.11 -2.26
C SER A 104 -8.61 -13.62 -2.43
N TYR A 105 -8.82 -12.31 -2.62
CA TYR A 105 -10.16 -11.72 -2.77
C TYR A 105 -10.66 -11.70 -4.22
N LEU A 106 -9.76 -11.62 -5.19
CA LEU A 106 -10.11 -11.62 -6.61
C LEU A 106 -10.14 -13.04 -7.17
N GLY A 107 -9.38 -13.99 -6.61
CA GLY A 107 -9.41 -15.38 -7.02
C GLY A 107 -9.18 -15.55 -8.53
N PRO A 108 -10.12 -16.13 -9.30
CA PRO A 108 -10.00 -16.23 -10.76
C PRO A 108 -9.83 -14.89 -11.49
N ASP A 109 -10.31 -13.78 -10.92
CA ASP A 109 -10.16 -12.44 -11.49
C ASP A 109 -8.74 -11.85 -11.26
N TRP A 110 -7.88 -12.52 -10.47
CA TRP A 110 -6.47 -12.14 -10.30
C TRP A 110 -5.61 -12.63 -11.46
N THR A 111 -5.85 -12.07 -12.65
CA THR A 111 -5.09 -12.44 -13.85
C THR A 111 -3.66 -11.89 -13.79
N PRO A 112 -2.73 -12.39 -14.64
CA PRO A 112 -1.38 -11.84 -14.73
C PRO A 112 -1.34 -10.33 -15.01
N GLU A 113 -2.29 -9.82 -15.80
CA GLU A 113 -2.42 -8.40 -16.14
C GLU A 113 -2.87 -7.58 -14.93
N VAL A 114 -3.85 -8.07 -14.16
CA VAL A 114 -4.31 -7.41 -12.93
C VAL A 114 -3.19 -7.40 -11.90
N LYS A 115 -2.49 -8.53 -11.73
CA LYS A 115 -1.31 -8.62 -10.86
C LYS A 115 -0.25 -7.60 -11.25
N GLN A 116 0.12 -7.54 -12.53
CA GLN A 116 1.13 -6.59 -13.00
C GLN A 116 0.69 -5.14 -12.79
N ALA A 117 -0.58 -4.81 -13.04
CA ALA A 117 -1.11 -3.47 -12.81
C ALA A 117 -0.97 -3.05 -11.34
N TRP A 118 -1.28 -3.94 -10.39
CA TRP A 118 -1.11 -3.66 -8.96
C TRP A 118 0.35 -3.62 -8.50
N VAL A 119 1.23 -4.45 -9.09
CA VAL A 119 2.69 -4.38 -8.85
C VAL A 119 3.23 -3.01 -9.27
N ASP A 120 2.87 -2.55 -10.48
CA ASP A 120 3.31 -1.26 -11.01
C ASP A 120 2.75 -0.10 -10.20
N ALA A 121 1.46 -0.16 -9.83
CA ALA A 121 0.81 0.86 -9.01
C ALA A 121 1.43 0.94 -7.62
N TYR A 122 1.66 -0.20 -6.96
CA TYR A 122 2.31 -0.22 -5.65
C TYR A 122 3.73 0.34 -5.72
N GLY A 123 4.51 -0.05 -6.74
CA GLY A 123 5.86 0.47 -6.94
C GLY A 123 5.87 1.99 -7.12
N ALA A 124 4.96 2.54 -7.93
CA ALA A 124 4.82 3.98 -8.10
C ALA A 124 4.44 4.69 -6.79
N ILE A 125 3.51 4.12 -6.01
CA ILE A 125 3.09 4.66 -4.72
C ILE A 125 4.26 4.67 -3.72
N ALA A 126 4.95 3.54 -3.58
CA ALA A 126 6.08 3.40 -2.68
C ALA A 126 7.20 4.39 -3.03
N ASN A 127 7.54 4.53 -4.31
CA ASN A 127 8.55 5.49 -4.77
C ASN A 127 8.18 6.92 -4.39
N LEU A 128 6.95 7.35 -4.66
CA LEU A 128 6.50 8.71 -4.32
C LEU A 128 6.46 8.95 -2.80
N MET A 129 6.08 7.95 -2.01
CA MET A 129 6.14 8.04 -0.55
C MET A 129 7.59 8.12 -0.06
N LEU A 130 8.50 7.32 -0.60
CA LEU A 130 9.93 7.36 -0.25
C LEU A 130 10.56 8.72 -0.62
N GLU A 131 10.23 9.28 -1.77
CA GLU A 131 10.65 10.63 -2.16
C GLU A 131 10.17 11.70 -1.17
N GLY A 132 8.93 11.58 -0.67
CA GLY A 132 8.38 12.53 0.29
C GLY A 132 8.79 12.27 1.75
N ALA A 133 9.32 11.08 2.05
CA ALA A 133 9.79 10.72 3.37
C ALA A 133 11.08 11.48 3.76
N ASP A 134 11.86 11.92 2.77
CA ASP A 134 13.10 12.68 2.97
C ASP A 134 14.01 12.04 4.03
N TYR A 135 14.19 10.72 3.93
CA TYR A 135 15.06 10.00 4.85
C TYR A 135 16.49 10.52 4.75
N PRO A 136 17.22 10.63 5.89
CA PRO A 136 18.65 10.87 5.85
C PRO A 136 19.33 9.81 4.97
N GLU A 137 20.33 10.23 4.18
CA GLU A 137 21.02 9.35 3.21
C GLU A 137 21.59 8.07 3.84
N ALA A 138 21.94 8.12 5.13
CA ALA A 138 22.38 6.97 5.92
C ALA A 138 21.30 5.87 6.06
N VAL A 139 20.02 6.23 6.12
CA VAL A 139 18.89 5.28 6.24
C VAL A 139 18.62 4.59 4.90
N LEU A 140 18.87 5.27 3.77
CA LEU A 140 18.73 4.70 2.43
C LEU A 140 19.85 3.70 2.07
N LYS A 141 20.97 3.72 2.81
CA LYS A 141 22.16 2.90 2.57
C LYS A 141 22.33 1.72 3.54
N LEU A 142 21.38 1.48 4.44
CA LEU A 142 21.44 0.33 5.33
C LEU A 142 21.37 -0.96 4.49
N PRO A 143 22.34 -1.88 4.63
CA PRO A 143 22.29 -3.16 3.92
C PRO A 143 21.20 -4.04 4.53
N ASN A 144 20.42 -4.69 3.66
CA ASN A 144 19.48 -5.77 4.01
C ASN A 144 20.20 -6.93 4.71
#